data_AF-A0A3P7RYJ6-F1
#
_entry.id   AF-A0A3P7RYJ6-F1
#
_cell.length_a   1.000
_cell.length_b   1.000
_cell.length_c   1.000
_cell.angle_alpha   90.00
_cell.angle_beta   90.00
_cell.angle_gamma   90.00
#
_symmetry.space_group_name_H-M   'P 1'
#
loop_
_entity.id
_entity.type
_entity.pdbx_description
1 polymer ?
#
loop_
_entity_poly.entity_id
_entity_poly.type
_entity_poly.pdbx_seq_one_letter_code
_entity_poly.pdbx_strand_id
1 'polypeptide(L)'
;MEGLINIFMASVLTHNIALTYILGMCPLIAISKNLKTAKGMGASVILVITLTATINWPIYQLLKNNNAESISLLIFIITIAATVQFLEIFLDKYLPALYNAFGIFLPLITVNCAVLAVSLFMVNRTFGFFETVFFGFGSGTGWALAITIIAAIREKMALVSKVPDGLQGAGIVMIIAGIISLGFMGFIGVVGF
;
A
#
# COMPACT_ATOMS: atom_id res chain seq x y z
N MET A 1 10.90 -17.04 -15.28
CA MET A 1 10.12 -17.29 -14.05
C MET A 1 10.88 -16.91 -12.78
N GLU A 2 12.20 -17.16 -12.71
CA GLU A 2 13.03 -16.73 -11.57
C GLU A 2 13.06 -15.20 -11.35
N GLY A 3 13.04 -14.40 -12.41
CA GLY A 3 12.94 -12.94 -12.31
C GLY A 3 11.64 -12.41 -11.69
N LEU A 4 10.50 -13.09 -11.90
CA LEU A 4 9.19 -12.66 -11.36
C LEU A 4 9.09 -12.89 -9.85
N ILE A 5 9.65 -14.01 -9.38
CA ILE A 5 9.71 -14.33 -7.94
C ILE A 5 10.69 -13.38 -7.25
N ASN A 6 11.81 -13.04 -7.90
CA ASN A 6 12.73 -12.03 -7.38
C ASN A 6 12.09 -10.64 -7.32
N ILE A 7 11.33 -10.22 -8.34
CA ILE A 7 10.58 -8.95 -8.31
C ILE A 7 9.55 -8.94 -7.18
N PHE A 8 8.84 -10.05 -6.96
CA PHE A 8 7.88 -10.17 -5.87
C PHE A 8 8.57 -10.08 -4.50
N MET A 9 9.60 -10.89 -4.27
CA MET A 9 10.38 -10.89 -3.02
C MET A 9 11.04 -9.52 -2.78
N ALA A 10 11.60 -8.90 -3.81
CA ALA A 10 12.20 -7.58 -3.72
C ALA A 10 11.16 -6.51 -3.36
N SER A 11 9.97 -6.56 -3.97
CA SER A 11 8.91 -5.57 -3.70
C SER A 11 8.32 -5.69 -2.29
N VAL A 12 8.26 -6.92 -1.75
CA VAL A 12 7.75 -7.18 -0.40
C VAL A 12 8.76 -6.79 0.68
N LEU A 13 10.04 -7.12 0.48
CA LEU A 13 11.07 -7.05 1.50
C LEU A 13 12.08 -5.92 1.28
N THR A 14 12.80 -5.89 0.16
CA THR A 14 13.93 -4.96 -0.04
C THR A 14 13.49 -3.55 -0.43
N HIS A 15 12.43 -3.46 -1.23
CA HIS A 15 11.87 -2.21 -1.75
C HIS A 15 10.44 -1.97 -1.24
N ASN A 16 10.19 -2.30 0.03
CA ASN A 16 8.88 -2.14 0.63
C ASN A 16 8.42 -0.66 0.61
N ILE A 17 7.27 -0.40 -0.02
CA ILE A 17 6.74 0.94 -0.23
C ILE A 17 6.39 1.66 1.08
N ALA A 18 5.94 0.91 2.09
CA ALA A 18 5.55 1.48 3.37
C ALA A 18 6.75 1.84 4.25
N LEU A 19 7.74 0.96 4.33
CA LEU A 19 8.80 1.03 5.34
C LEU A 19 10.13 1.56 4.78
N THR A 20 10.45 1.27 3.53
CA THR A 20 11.69 1.74 2.88
C THR A 20 11.48 3.11 2.25
N TYR A 21 10.36 3.31 1.57
CA TYR A 21 10.05 4.58 0.88
C TYR A 21 9.13 5.52 1.68
N ILE A 22 8.61 5.08 2.84
CA ILE A 22 7.77 5.88 3.73
C ILE A 22 6.51 6.43 3.03
N LEU A 23 5.87 5.62 2.17
CA LEU A 23 4.59 5.96 1.53
C LEU A 23 3.41 5.22 2.16
N GLY A 24 2.22 5.81 2.03
CA GLY A 24 0.96 5.25 2.53
C GLY A 24 0.80 5.39 4.05
N MET A 25 1.43 6.40 4.64
CA MET A 25 1.42 6.63 6.10
C MET A 25 0.05 7.06 6.63
N CYS A 26 -0.76 7.80 5.86
CA CYS A 26 -2.05 8.33 6.31
C CYS A 26 -3.00 7.23 6.82
N PRO A 27 -3.33 6.18 6.02
CA PRO A 27 -4.16 5.08 6.49
C PRO A 27 -3.47 4.22 7.56
N LEU A 28 -2.14 4.07 7.48
CA LEU A 28 -1.35 3.28 8.41
C LEU A 28 -1.38 3.86 9.84
N ILE A 29 -1.35 5.19 10.00
CA ILE A 29 -1.46 5.85 11.30
C ILE A 29 -2.90 5.77 11.84
N ALA A 30 -3.88 5.99 10.96
CA ALA A 30 -5.29 6.07 11.33
C ALA A 30 -5.88 4.73 11.78
N ILE A 31 -5.60 3.64 11.06
CA ILE A 31 -6.34 2.36 11.19
C ILE A 31 -5.56 1.26 11.93
N SER A 32 -4.30 1.51 12.31
CA SER A 32 -3.49 0.50 13.03
C SER A 32 -3.86 0.27 14.50
N LYS A 33 -5.01 0.76 15.00
CA LYS A 33 -5.40 0.53 16.41
C LYS A 33 -5.78 -0.92 16.71
N ASN A 34 -6.46 -1.57 15.77
CA ASN A 34 -6.98 -2.93 15.93
C ASN A 34 -6.41 -3.81 14.81
N LEU A 35 -5.90 -4.98 15.16
CA LEU A 35 -5.26 -5.92 14.23
C LEU A 35 -6.25 -6.50 13.22
N LYS A 36 -7.51 -6.74 13.63
CA LYS A 36 -8.57 -7.20 12.73
C LYS A 36 -8.87 -6.16 11.62
N THR A 37 -9.01 -4.90 11.99
CA THR A 37 -9.28 -3.80 11.04
C THR A 37 -8.06 -3.52 10.16
N ALA A 38 -6.86 -3.54 10.73
CA ALA A 38 -5.61 -3.37 9.99
C ALA A 38 -5.40 -4.44 8.92
N LYS A 39 -5.66 -5.73 9.24
CA LYS A 39 -5.61 -6.82 8.26
C LYS A 39 -6.63 -6.64 7.14
N GLY A 40 -7.85 -6.24 7.49
CA GLY A 40 -8.88 -5.91 6.51
C GLY A 40 -8.43 -4.81 5.54
N MET A 41 -7.83 -3.74 6.08
CA MET A 41 -7.35 -2.64 5.26
C MET A 41 -6.17 -3.05 4.37
N GLY A 42 -5.26 -3.87 4.91
CA GLY A 42 -4.17 -4.47 4.14
C GLY A 42 -4.67 -5.24 2.93
N ALA A 43 -5.65 -6.12 3.12
CA ALA A 43 -6.26 -6.89 2.04
C ALA A 43 -6.94 -5.99 0.98
N SER A 44 -7.70 -4.98 1.43
CA SER A 44 -8.31 -3.99 0.53
C SER A 44 -7.28 -3.25 -0.32
N VAL A 45 -6.18 -2.80 0.29
CA VAL A 45 -5.11 -2.09 -0.43
C VAL A 45 -4.37 -3.00 -1.39
N ILE A 46 -4.10 -4.27 -1.04
CA ILE A 46 -3.53 -5.25 -1.98
C ILE A 46 -4.39 -5.36 -3.24
N LEU A 47 -5.71 -5.51 -3.07
CA LEU A 47 -6.64 -5.65 -4.20
C LEU A 47 -6.64 -4.39 -5.07
N VAL A 48 -6.75 -3.20 -4.47
CA VAL A 48 -6.75 -1.93 -5.22
C VAL A 48 -5.44 -1.72 -5.94
N ILE A 49 -4.28 -1.95 -5.31
CA ILE A 49 -2.98 -1.78 -5.95
C ILE A 49 -2.82 -2.74 -7.12
N THR A 50 -3.19 -4.01 -6.94
CA THR A 50 -3.04 -5.03 -7.98
C THR A 50 -3.94 -4.73 -9.18
N LEU A 51 -5.20 -4.37 -8.92
CA LEU A 51 -6.15 -4.01 -9.99
C LEU A 51 -5.73 -2.73 -10.71
N THR A 52 -5.35 -1.68 -9.98
CA THR A 52 -4.93 -0.42 -10.60
C THR A 52 -3.64 -0.58 -11.41
N ALA A 53 -2.66 -1.34 -10.92
CA ALA A 53 -1.44 -1.66 -11.68
C ALA A 53 -1.76 -2.45 -12.97
N THR A 54 -2.66 -3.43 -12.90
CA THR A 54 -3.08 -4.24 -14.06
C THR A 54 -3.81 -3.39 -15.12
N ILE A 55 -4.65 -2.45 -14.69
CA ILE A 55 -5.42 -1.58 -15.59
C ILE A 55 -4.56 -0.43 -16.14
N ASN A 56 -3.67 0.13 -15.33
CA ASN A 56 -2.83 1.26 -15.73
C ASN A 56 -1.77 0.87 -16.77
N TRP A 57 -1.31 -0.38 -16.80
CA TRP A 57 -0.32 -0.84 -17.79
C TRP A 57 -0.79 -0.71 -19.25
N PRO A 58 -1.93 -1.29 -19.67
CA PRO A 58 -2.41 -1.15 -21.05
C PRO A 58 -2.78 0.30 -21.39
N ILE A 59 -3.33 1.03 -20.42
CA ILE A 59 -3.62 2.47 -20.58
C ILE A 59 -2.34 3.24 -20.87
N TYR A 60 -1.27 3.01 -20.10
CA TYR A 60 -0.01 3.69 -20.29
C TYR A 60 0.61 3.39 -21.66
N GLN A 61 0.52 2.15 -22.16
CA GLN A 61 1.03 1.84 -23.50
C GLN A 61 0.23 2.51 -24.62
N LEU A 62 -1.08 2.65 -24.46
CA LEU A 62 -1.89 3.45 -25.39
C LEU A 62 -1.50 4.92 -25.38
N LEU A 63 -1.22 5.49 -24.20
CA LEU A 63 -0.76 6.88 -24.06
C LEU A 63 0.60 7.10 -24.71
N LYS A 64 1.53 6.16 -24.49
CA LYS A 64 2.86 6.18 -25.08
C LYS A 64 2.82 6.18 -26.60
N ASN A 65 1.99 5.32 -27.20
CA ASN A 65 1.82 5.26 -28.65
C ASN A 65 1.24 6.57 -29.25
N ASN A 66 0.47 7.32 -28.47
CA ASN A 66 -0.13 8.59 -28.88
C ASN A 66 0.69 9.82 -28.45
N ASN A 67 1.92 9.65 -27.93
CA ASN A 67 2.77 10.72 -27.40
C ASN A 67 2.10 11.59 -26.31
N ALA A 68 1.14 11.03 -25.56
CA ALA A 68 0.34 11.75 -24.56
C ALA A 68 0.81 11.44 -23.13
N GLU A 69 2.11 11.25 -22.90
CA GLU A 69 2.63 10.82 -21.59
C GLU A 69 2.38 11.84 -20.48
N SER A 70 2.31 13.13 -20.81
CA SER A 70 2.11 14.23 -19.83
C SER A 70 0.80 14.12 -19.04
N ILE A 71 -0.23 13.45 -19.59
CA ILE A 71 -1.54 13.28 -18.91
C ILE A 71 -1.62 11.97 -18.11
N SER A 72 -0.57 11.13 -18.09
CA SER A 72 -0.60 9.81 -17.44
C SER A 72 -0.95 9.88 -15.95
N LEU A 73 -0.41 10.85 -15.22
CA LEU A 73 -0.70 11.05 -13.79
C LEU A 73 -2.20 11.27 -13.53
N LEU A 74 -2.84 12.09 -14.36
CA LEU A 74 -4.27 12.39 -14.22
C LEU A 74 -5.13 11.16 -14.50
N ILE A 75 -4.76 10.37 -15.51
CA ILE A 75 -5.45 9.11 -15.81
C ILE A 75 -5.26 8.09 -14.68
N PHE A 76 -4.06 7.96 -14.12
CA PHE A 76 -3.82 7.03 -13.01
C PHE A 76 -4.69 7.36 -11.80
N ILE A 77 -4.85 8.65 -11.45
CA ILE A 77 -5.73 9.07 -10.34
C ILE A 77 -7.19 8.70 -10.64
N ILE A 78 -7.66 8.88 -11.88
CA ILE A 78 -9.03 8.51 -12.30
C ILE A 78 -9.23 6.99 -12.19
N THR A 79 -8.27 6.18 -12.66
CA THR A 79 -8.33 4.71 -12.55
C THR A 79 -8.39 4.27 -11.08
N ILE A 80 -7.59 4.90 -10.21
CA ILE A 80 -7.60 4.61 -8.77
C ILE A 80 -8.97 4.96 -8.17
N ALA A 81 -9.50 6.15 -8.47
CA ALA A 81 -10.81 6.59 -7.98
C ALA A 81 -11.93 5.61 -8.40
N ALA A 82 -11.96 5.20 -9.67
CA ALA A 82 -12.93 4.23 -10.17
C ALA A 82 -12.80 2.86 -9.49
N THR A 83 -11.57 2.39 -9.26
CA THR A 83 -11.31 1.10 -8.60
C THR A 83 -11.71 1.11 -7.13
N VAL A 84 -11.44 2.21 -6.42
CA VAL A 84 -11.86 2.36 -5.02
C VAL A 84 -13.37 2.53 -4.90
N GLN A 85 -14.01 3.22 -5.85
CA GLN A 85 -15.48 3.31 -5.88
C GLN A 85 -16.13 1.93 -6.03
N PHE A 86 -15.56 1.09 -6.89
CA PHE A 86 -15.99 -0.30 -7.01
C PHE A 86 -15.78 -1.09 -5.71
N LEU A 87 -14.65 -0.87 -5.03
CA LEU A 87 -14.38 -1.50 -3.73
C LEU A 87 -15.37 -1.05 -2.65
N GLU A 88 -15.77 0.22 -2.64
CA GLU A 88 -16.75 0.76 -1.67
C GLU A 88 -18.08 0.02 -1.77
N ILE A 89 -18.61 -0.12 -2.99
CA ILE A 89 -19.86 -0.84 -3.25
C ILE A 89 -19.72 -2.33 -2.88
N PHE A 90 -18.55 -2.93 -3.15
CA PHE A 90 -18.27 -4.33 -2.81
C PHE A 90 -18.24 -4.54 -1.29
N LEU A 91 -17.57 -3.66 -0.54
CA LEU A 91 -17.45 -3.77 0.92
C LEU A 91 -18.79 -3.56 1.62
N ASP A 92 -19.59 -2.59 1.17
CA ASP A 92 -20.93 -2.32 1.73
C ASP A 92 -21.84 -3.56 1.61
N LYS A 93 -21.80 -4.24 0.45
CA LYS A 93 -22.65 -5.39 0.18
C LYS A 93 -22.19 -6.69 0.85
N TYR A 94 -20.90 -6.99 0.83
CA TYR A 94 -20.39 -8.30 1.28
C TYR A 94 -19.79 -8.29 2.68
N LEU A 95 -19.24 -7.15 3.13
CA LEU A 95 -18.48 -7.04 4.39
C LEU A 95 -18.88 -5.78 5.19
N PRO A 96 -20.15 -5.64 5.61
CA PRO A 96 -20.66 -4.43 6.27
C PRO A 96 -19.93 -4.12 7.59
N ALA A 97 -19.43 -5.14 8.29
CA ALA A 97 -18.63 -4.94 9.50
C ALA A 97 -17.30 -4.21 9.22
N LEU A 98 -16.66 -4.48 8.08
CA LEU A 98 -15.42 -3.82 7.67
C LEU A 98 -15.69 -2.41 7.16
N TYR A 99 -16.76 -2.25 6.36
CA TYR A 99 -17.22 -0.94 5.87
C TYR A 99 -17.46 0.04 7.03
N ASN A 100 -18.20 -0.39 8.05
CA ASN A 100 -18.45 0.41 9.26
C ASN A 100 -17.19 0.70 10.08
N ALA A 101 -16.21 -0.22 10.08
CA ALA A 101 -14.95 -0.03 10.79
C ALA A 101 -14.01 0.95 10.09
N PHE A 102 -14.07 1.04 8.76
CA PHE A 102 -13.29 2.01 7.98
C PHE A 102 -13.95 3.38 7.93
N GLY A 103 -15.29 3.46 7.86
CA GLY A 103 -16.04 4.71 7.85
C GLY A 103 -15.48 5.74 6.85
N ILE A 104 -15.17 6.92 7.35
CA ILE A 104 -14.69 8.08 6.57
C ILE A 104 -13.29 7.84 5.95
N PHE A 105 -12.58 6.77 6.34
CA PHE A 105 -11.25 6.46 5.84
C PHE A 105 -11.25 5.61 4.55
N LEU A 106 -12.41 5.14 4.08
CA LEU A 106 -12.50 4.40 2.81
C LEU A 106 -12.06 5.27 1.61
N PRO A 107 -12.53 6.53 1.48
CA PRO A 107 -12.04 7.45 0.45
C PRO A 107 -10.54 7.75 0.55
N LEU A 108 -9.91 7.61 1.73
CA LEU A 108 -8.47 7.82 1.90
C LEU A 108 -7.61 6.82 1.10
N ILE A 109 -8.20 5.70 0.64
CA ILE A 109 -7.52 4.76 -0.26
C ILE A 109 -7.27 5.41 -1.63
N THR A 110 -8.15 6.30 -2.10
CA THR A 110 -8.01 6.96 -3.42
C THR A 110 -6.76 7.85 -3.48
N VAL A 111 -6.47 8.54 -2.39
CA VAL A 111 -5.33 9.45 -2.22
C VAL A 111 -4.14 8.78 -1.54
N ASN A 112 -4.16 7.45 -1.45
CA ASN A 112 -3.05 6.72 -0.85
C ASN A 112 -1.83 6.78 -1.78
N CYS A 113 -0.78 7.45 -1.32
CA CYS A 113 0.43 7.64 -2.10
C CYS A 113 1.17 6.33 -2.41
N ALA A 114 0.96 5.25 -1.66
CA ALA A 114 1.49 3.92 -2.02
C ALA A 114 0.85 3.39 -3.31
N VAL A 115 -0.46 3.58 -3.50
CA VAL A 115 -1.19 3.12 -4.70
C VAL A 115 -0.71 3.89 -5.95
N LEU A 116 -0.59 5.22 -5.81
CA LEU A 116 -0.09 6.06 -6.89
C LEU A 116 1.37 5.74 -7.24
N ALA A 117 2.22 5.53 -6.22
CA ALA A 117 3.65 5.24 -6.44
C ALA A 117 3.88 3.93 -7.18
N VAL A 118 3.07 2.88 -6.96
CA VAL A 118 3.16 1.64 -7.75
C VAL A 118 2.96 1.90 -9.22
N SER A 119 1.94 2.70 -9.57
CA SER A 119 1.66 3.07 -10.97
C SER A 119 2.79 3.93 -11.56
N LEU A 120 3.41 4.79 -10.75
CA LEU A 120 4.54 5.61 -11.19
C LEU A 120 5.84 4.81 -11.36
N PHE A 121 6.10 3.84 -10.48
CA PHE A 121 7.26 2.97 -10.56
C PHE A 121 7.15 1.98 -11.73
N MET A 122 5.95 1.53 -12.06
CA MET A 122 5.69 0.78 -13.29
C MET A 122 6.20 1.52 -14.52
N VAL A 123 5.90 2.82 -14.62
CA VAL A 123 6.36 3.67 -15.74
C VAL A 123 7.87 3.88 -15.71
N ASN A 124 8.41 4.31 -14.57
CA ASN A 124 9.83 4.64 -14.46
C ASN A 124 10.77 3.43 -14.64
N ARG A 125 10.33 2.23 -14.24
CA ARG A 125 11.11 0.99 -14.36
C ARG A 125 10.80 0.21 -15.64
N THR A 126 9.92 0.73 -16.49
CA THR A 126 9.55 0.14 -17.78
C THR A 126 9.19 -1.35 -17.69
N PHE A 127 8.38 -1.73 -16.69
CA PHE A 127 8.00 -3.12 -16.48
C PHE A 127 7.11 -3.66 -17.61
N GLY A 128 7.27 -4.95 -17.93
CA GLY A 128 6.31 -5.69 -18.74
C GLY A 128 4.97 -5.88 -18.03
N PHE A 129 3.96 -6.39 -18.74
CA PHE A 129 2.61 -6.60 -18.17
C PHE A 129 2.64 -7.52 -16.95
N PHE A 130 3.24 -8.71 -17.09
CA PHE A 130 3.32 -9.67 -16.00
C PHE A 130 4.15 -9.14 -14.83
N GLU A 131 5.30 -8.50 -15.11
CA GLU A 131 6.14 -7.90 -14.07
C GLU A 131 5.37 -6.83 -13.27
N THR A 132 4.54 -6.03 -13.93
CA THR A 132 3.70 -5.02 -13.30
C THR A 132 2.68 -5.63 -12.33
N VAL A 133 2.02 -6.72 -12.74
CA VAL A 133 1.04 -7.40 -11.88
C VAL A 133 1.71 -7.97 -10.63
N PHE A 134 2.84 -8.66 -10.81
CA PHE A 134 3.60 -9.22 -9.68
C PHE A 134 4.22 -8.13 -8.80
N PHE A 135 4.68 -7.02 -9.38
CA PHE A 135 5.19 -5.86 -8.66
C PHE A 135 4.08 -5.17 -7.84
N GLY A 136 2.90 -4.99 -8.41
CA GLY A 136 1.75 -4.41 -7.72
C GLY A 136 1.27 -5.30 -6.56
N PHE A 137 1.14 -6.61 -6.81
CA PHE A 137 0.77 -7.56 -5.77
C PHE A 137 1.84 -7.65 -4.66
N GLY A 138 3.12 -7.69 -5.00
CA GLY A 138 4.24 -7.66 -4.05
C GLY A 138 4.28 -6.38 -3.23
N SER A 139 4.09 -5.24 -3.86
CA SER A 139 4.06 -3.94 -3.18
C SER A 139 2.87 -3.81 -2.22
N GLY A 140 1.69 -4.27 -2.65
CA GLY A 140 0.50 -4.28 -1.79
C GLY A 140 0.66 -5.21 -0.60
N THR A 141 1.23 -6.39 -0.80
CA THR A 141 1.48 -7.36 0.28
C THR A 141 2.54 -6.86 1.26
N GLY A 142 3.59 -6.19 0.76
CA GLY A 142 4.56 -5.49 1.60
C GLY A 142 3.92 -4.40 2.47
N TRP A 143 2.99 -3.62 1.92
CA TRP A 143 2.25 -2.62 2.68
C TRP A 143 1.29 -3.26 3.72
N ALA A 144 0.59 -4.33 3.35
CA ALA A 144 -0.30 -5.07 4.25
C ALA A 144 0.46 -5.71 5.42
N LEU A 145 1.68 -6.20 5.17
CA LEU A 145 2.57 -6.72 6.20
C LEU A 145 2.99 -5.62 7.17
N ALA A 146 3.37 -4.44 6.65
CA ALA A 146 3.76 -3.30 7.49
C ALA A 146 2.62 -2.84 8.43
N ILE A 147 1.40 -2.65 7.91
CA ILE A 147 0.27 -2.22 8.75
C ILE A 147 -0.10 -3.28 9.79
N THR A 148 0.02 -4.57 9.46
CA THR A 148 -0.26 -5.67 10.39
C THR A 148 0.76 -5.71 11.53
N ILE A 149 2.05 -5.53 11.25
CA ILE A 149 3.11 -5.48 12.28
C ILE A 149 2.88 -4.29 13.21
N ILE A 150 2.61 -3.11 12.66
CA ILE A 150 2.37 -1.90 13.47
C ILE A 150 1.14 -2.08 14.34
N ALA A 151 0.06 -2.65 13.81
CA ALA A 151 -1.15 -2.91 14.58
C ALA A 151 -0.91 -3.91 15.72
N ALA A 152 -0.13 -4.97 15.48
CA ALA A 152 0.24 -5.94 16.51
C ALA A 152 1.04 -5.29 17.65
N ILE A 153 2.01 -4.43 17.31
CA ILE A 153 2.81 -3.70 18.30
C ILE A 153 1.93 -2.72 19.09
N ARG A 154 1.02 -2.01 18.41
CA ARG A 154 0.09 -1.07 19.06
C ARG A 154 -0.86 -1.75 20.02
N GLU A 155 -1.47 -2.87 19.63
CA GLU A 155 -2.33 -3.66 20.54
C GLU A 155 -1.53 -4.13 21.76
N LYS A 156 -0.31 -4.64 21.55
CA LYS A 156 0.54 -5.09 22.67
C LYS A 156 0.93 -3.95 23.61
N MET A 157 1.32 -2.79 23.08
CA MET A 157 1.67 -1.63 23.90
C MET A 157 0.47 -1.08 24.67
N ALA A 158 -0.73 -1.10 24.08
CA ALA A 158 -1.95 -0.68 24.76
C ALA A 158 -2.26 -1.55 26.00
N LEU A 159 -1.82 -2.82 26.00
CA LEU A 159 -2.02 -3.75 27.11
C LEU A 159 -0.90 -3.68 28.18
N VAL A 160 0.34 -3.40 27.78
CA VAL A 160 1.53 -3.60 28.63
C VAL A 160 2.23 -2.30 29.03
N SER A 161 2.11 -1.22 28.25
CA SER A 161 2.98 -0.04 28.37
C SER A 161 2.20 1.24 28.69
N LYS A 162 2.72 2.04 29.63
CA LYS A 162 2.25 3.41 29.86
C LYS A 162 2.99 4.37 28.94
N VAL A 163 2.36 4.71 27.81
CA VAL A 163 2.86 5.74 26.90
C VAL A 163 2.57 7.11 27.51
N PRO A 164 3.53 8.05 27.54
CA PRO A 164 3.30 9.41 28.04
C PRO A 164 2.10 10.06 27.35
N ASP A 165 1.26 10.77 28.09
CA ASP A 165 -0.04 11.27 27.60
C ASP A 165 0.08 12.14 26.33
N GLY A 166 1.15 12.93 26.21
CA GLY A 166 1.42 13.76 25.03
C GLY A 166 1.84 12.99 23.77
N LEU A 167 2.26 11.72 23.88
CA LEU A 167 2.73 10.89 22.77
C LEU A 167 1.71 9.83 22.32
N GLN A 168 0.56 9.74 23.01
CA GLN A 168 -0.48 8.77 22.67
C GLN A 168 -1.09 9.05 21.29
N GLY A 169 -1.59 8.02 20.62
CA GLY A 169 -2.19 8.15 19.30
C GLY A 169 -1.15 8.18 18.18
N ALA A 170 -1.11 9.24 17.37
CA ALA A 170 -0.29 9.30 16.15
C ALA A 170 1.22 9.41 16.42
N GLY A 171 1.62 10.11 17.50
CA GLY A 171 3.02 10.33 17.84
C GLY A 171 3.80 9.03 18.05
N ILE A 172 3.28 8.14 18.90
CA ILE A 172 3.91 6.83 19.15
C ILE A 172 3.95 5.96 17.89
N VAL A 173 2.95 6.05 17.00
CA VAL A 173 2.93 5.27 15.76
C VAL A 173 4.04 5.70 14.81
N MET A 174 4.33 7.00 14.73
CA MET A 174 5.45 7.50 13.93
C MET A 174 6.80 7.02 14.49
N ILE A 175 6.95 6.99 15.82
CA ILE A 175 8.16 6.45 16.47
C ILE A 175 8.32 4.96 16.16
N ILE A 176 7.26 4.17 16.33
CA ILE A 176 7.27 2.73 15.99
C ILE A 176 7.62 2.53 14.52
N ALA A 177 6.96 3.25 13.62
CA ALA A 177 7.19 3.15 12.18
C ALA A 177 8.65 3.48 11.82
N GLY A 178 9.24 4.50 12.46
CA GLY A 178 10.66 4.83 12.29
C GLY A 178 11.60 3.72 12.77
N ILE A 179 11.34 3.12 13.93
CA ILE A 179 12.15 2.00 14.45
C ILE A 179 12.04 0.78 13.54
N ILE A 180 10.85 0.45 13.06
CA ILE A 180 10.64 -0.67 12.11
C ILE A 180 11.31 -0.36 10.77
N SER A 181 11.21 0.88 10.28
CA SER A 181 11.84 1.31 9.04
C SER A 181 13.36 1.11 9.09
N LEU A 182 14.03 1.46 10.19
CA LEU A 182 15.46 1.18 10.39
C LEU A 182 15.78 -0.32 10.32
N GLY A 183 14.93 -1.18 10.89
CA GLY A 183 15.08 -2.62 10.77
C GLY A 183 14.91 -3.13 9.33
N PHE A 184 13.98 -2.54 8.57
CA PHE A 184 13.73 -2.91 7.18
C PHE A 184 14.81 -2.40 6.22
N MET A 185 15.46 -1.27 6.52
CA MET A 185 16.59 -0.77 5.73
C MET A 185 17.76 -1.77 5.70
N GLY A 186 17.89 -2.63 6.72
CA GLY A 186 18.89 -3.72 6.72
C GLY A 186 18.68 -4.76 5.62
N PHE A 187 17.48 -4.87 5.05
CA PHE A 187 17.18 -5.83 3.97
C PHE A 187 17.47 -5.28 2.57
N ILE A 188 17.78 -3.99 2.40
CA ILE A 188 17.96 -3.36 1.08
C ILE A 188 19.02 -4.07 0.21
N GLY A 189 19.99 -4.77 0.81
CA GLY A 189 21.05 -5.50 0.10
C GLY A 189 20.75 -6.98 -0.22
N VAL A 190 19.59 -7.54 0.14
CA VAL A 190 19.35 -9.00 0.06
C VAL A 190 18.86 -9.46 -1.32
N VAL A 191 18.04 -8.65 -2.00
CA VAL A 191 17.51 -8.93 -3.35
C VAL A 191 17.36 -7.60 -4.09
N GLY A 192 18.13 -7.42 -5.17
CA GLY A 192 18.05 -6.28 -6.08
C GLY A 192 17.17 -6.56 -7.30
N PHE A 193 16.76 -5.48 -7.98
CA PHE A 193 16.18 -5.55 -9.32
C PHE A 193 17.25 -5.79 -10.38
#